data_AF-A0A7V9GRC3-F1
#
_entry.id   AF-A0A7V9GRC3-F1
#
_cell.length_a   1.000
_cell.length_b   1.000
_cell.length_c   1.000
_cell.angle_alpha   90.00
_cell.angle_beta   90.00
_cell.angle_gamma   90.00
#
_symmetry.space_group_name_H-M   'P 1'
#
loop_
_entity.id
_entity.type
_entity.pdbx_description
1 polymer ?
#
loop_
_entity_poly.entity_id
_entity_poly.type
_entity_poly.pdbx_seq_one_letter_code
_entity_poly.pdbx_strand_id
1 'polypeptide(L)' 'WGMMPALRSTQIELVSLKDAVAELRTVPPEEYERATAFFG' A
#
# COMPACT_ATOMS: atom_id res chain seq x y z
N TRP A 1 3.66 -9.99 19.02
CA TRP A 1 3.63 -10.82 17.79
C TRP A 1 2.29 -10.60 17.11
N GLY A 2 2.24 -10.53 15.77
CA GLY A 2 0.99 -10.24 15.05
C GLY A 2 0.65 -8.75 14.90
N MET A 3 1.62 -7.84 15.01
CA MET A 3 1.51 -6.42 14.68
C MET A 3 2.54 -6.06 13.62
N MET A 4 2.27 -5.05 12.80
CA MET A 4 3.13 -4.57 11.72
C MET A 4 3.15 -3.04 11.71
N PRO A 5 4.33 -2.38 11.57
CA PRO A 5 4.35 -0.95 11.29
C PRO A 5 3.83 -0.68 9.87
N ALA A 6 2.93 0.26 9.73
CA ALA A 6 2.36 0.69 8.46
C ALA A 6 2.53 2.20 8.28
N LEU A 7 2.82 2.62 7.05
CA LEU A 7 2.81 4.03 6.66
C LEU A 7 1.42 4.36 6.09
N ARG A 8 0.69 5.24 6.76
CA ARG A 8 -0.58 5.81 6.28
C ARG A 8 -0.38 7.29 6.01
N SER A 9 -0.39 7.66 4.73
CA SER A 9 -0.01 9.00 4.29
C SER A 9 1.41 9.34 4.79
N THR A 10 1.53 10.26 5.75
CA THR A 10 2.80 10.68 6.35
C THR A 10 3.01 10.15 7.78
N GLN A 11 2.11 9.30 8.28
CA GLN A 11 2.14 8.79 9.66
C GLN A 11 2.55 7.32 9.72
N ILE A 12 3.37 7.00 10.71
CA ILE A 12 3.76 5.62 11.03
C ILE A 12 2.85 5.12 12.16
N GLU A 13 2.11 4.06 11.89
CA GLU A 13 1.17 3.43 12.83
C GLU A 13 1.53 1.96 13.05
N LEU A 14 1.21 1.44 14.23
CA LEU A 14 1.33 0.00 14.50
C LEU A 14 -0.05 -0.65 14.34
N VAL A 15 -0.22 -1.47 13.31
CA VAL A 15 -1.50 -2.13 12.96
C VAL A 15 -1.45 -3.63 13.21
N SER A 16 -2.61 -4.29 13.31
CA SER A 16 -2.65 -5.74 13.40
C SER A 16 -2.21 -6.37 12.08
N LEU A 17 -1.45 -7.47 12.15
CA LEU A 17 -1.02 -8.18 10.96
C LEU A 17 -2.22 -8.76 10.19
N LYS A 18 -3.27 -9.19 10.91
CA LYS A 18 -4.52 -9.69 10.32
C LYS A 18 -5.17 -8.63 9.44
N ASP A 19 -5.26 -7.39 9.91
CA ASP A 19 -5.89 -6.31 9.15
C ASP A 19 -4.99 -5.85 8.00
N ALA A 20 -3.67 -5.83 8.21
CA ALA A 20 -2.70 -5.44 7.19
C ALA A 20 -2.71 -6.35 5.95
N VAL A 21 -3.02 -7.64 6.15
CA VAL A 21 -3.15 -8.63 5.05
C VAL A 21 -4.61 -8.91 4.69
N ALA A 22 -5.52 -8.08 5.21
CA ALA A 22 -6.94 -7.99 4.87
C ALA A 22 -7.21 -8.16 3.38
N GLU A 23 -6.51 -7.32 2.61
CA GLU A 23 -6.78 -7.04 1.21
C GLU A 23 -5.45 -6.79 0.49
N LEU A 24 -5.41 -7.16 -0.79
CA LEU A 24 -4.27 -6.84 -1.64
C LEU A 24 -4.37 -5.40 -2.12
N ARG A 25 -3.39 -4.57 -1.75
CA ARG A 25 -3.27 -3.22 -2.30
C ARG A 25 -2.66 -3.28 -3.71
N THR A 26 -3.47 -3.02 -4.72
CA THR A 26 -3.05 -2.92 -6.12
C THR A 26 -3.09 -1.47 -6.61
N VAL A 27 -2.38 -1.18 -7.70
CA VAL A 27 -2.50 0.09 -8.42
C VAL A 27 -3.63 -0.04 -9.46
N PRO A 28 -4.60 0.88 -9.53
CA PRO A 28 -5.61 0.88 -10.58
C PRO A 28 -5.00 0.96 -11.98
N PRO A 29 -5.56 0.27 -13.00
CA PRO A 29 -5.01 0.27 -14.35
C PRO A 29 -4.81 1.68 -14.94
N GLU A 30 -5.77 2.59 -14.74
CA GLU A 30 -5.69 3.97 -15.24
C GLU A 30 -4.51 4.75 -14.62
N GLU A 31 -4.21 4.52 -13.34
CA GLU A 31 -3.06 5.13 -12.68
C GLU A 31 -1.73 4.57 -13.22
N TYR A 32 -1.68 3.27 -13.44
CA TYR A 32 -0.53 2.58 -14.00
C TYR A 32 -0.24 3.04 -15.44
N GLU A 33 -1.27 3.15 -16.29
CA GLU A 33 -1.16 3.63 -17.67
C GLU A 33 -0.64 5.07 -17.72
N ARG A 34 -1.17 5.98 -16.88
CA ARG A 34 -0.65 7.35 -16.77
C ARG A 34 0.83 7.38 -16.36
N ALA A 35 1.25 6.46 -15.49
CA ALA A 35 2.62 6.37 -15.03
C ALA A 35 3.58 5.76 -16.07
N THR A 36 3.08 5.16 -17.15
CA THR A 36 3.90 4.50 -18.18
C THR A 36 4.93 5.45 -18.80
N ALA A 37 4.58 6.73 -18.94
CA ALA A 37 5.49 7.76 -19.44
C ALA A 37 6.74 7.98 -18.56
N PHE A 38 6.74 7.53 -17.30
CA PHE A 38 7.89 7.61 -16.40
C PHE A 38 8.77 6.35 -16.40
N PHE A 39 8.35 5.28 -17.09
CA PHE A 39 9.05 3.99 -17.05
C PHE A 39 10.21 3.86 -18.06
N GLY A 40 10.47 4.89 -18.88
CA GLY A 40 11.60 4.95 -19.83
C GLY A 40 11.17 5.34 -21.24
#